data_AF-A0A8K0LIV0-F1
#
_entry.id   AF-A0A8K0LIV0-F1
#
_cell.length_a   1.000
_cell.length_b   1.000
_cell.length_c   1.000
_cell.angle_alpha   90.00
_cell.angle_beta   90.00
_cell.angle_gamma   90.00
#
_symmetry.space_group_name_H-M   'P 1'
#
loop_
_entity.id
_entity.type
_entity.pdbx_description
1 polymer ?
#
loop_
_entity_poly.entity_id
_entity_poly.type
_entity_poly.pdbx_seq_one_letter_code
_entity_poly.pdbx_strand_id
1 'polypeptide(L)'
;MADVTAPVPDVPSAEVPDLDVPTSSEEHTYKFNVSMSCGGCSGAVDRVLKKLDGVKSYEVSLAEQTATVIAESSLPYEKVLRTIAKTGKKVNTGEVDGVAQSVEVPAE
;
A
#
# COMPACT_ATOMS: atom_id res chain seq x y z
N MET A 1 -29.58 -22.13 42.76
CA MET A 1 -28.56 -21.10 42.59
C MET A 1 -28.47 -20.84 41.10
N ALA A 2 -29.09 -19.76 40.66
CA ALA A 2 -29.08 -19.32 39.28
C ALA A 2 -27.85 -18.43 39.09
N ASP A 3 -27.05 -18.73 38.08
CA ASP A 3 -26.57 -17.68 37.19
C ASP A 3 -26.52 -18.27 35.78
N VAL A 4 -27.54 -17.89 35.03
CA VAL A 4 -27.64 -18.03 33.59
C VAL A 4 -27.05 -16.74 33.05
N THR A 5 -25.85 -16.79 32.51
CA THR A 5 -25.37 -15.78 31.55
C THR A 5 -24.55 -16.46 30.45
N ALA A 6 -25.26 -17.12 29.55
CA ALA A 6 -24.89 -17.01 28.13
C ALA A 6 -25.38 -15.63 27.64
N PRO A 7 -24.95 -15.09 26.49
CA PRO A 7 -23.91 -15.51 25.55
C PRO A 7 -22.91 -14.36 25.24
N VAL A 8 -21.97 -14.59 24.32
CA VAL A 8 -21.27 -13.52 23.60
C VAL A 8 -22.28 -12.67 22.80
N PRO A 9 -22.18 -11.34 22.87
CA PRO A 9 -22.36 -10.49 21.68
C PRO A 9 -21.24 -9.42 21.67
N ASP A 10 -20.57 -9.07 20.59
CA ASP A 10 -21.06 -8.79 19.25
C ASP A 10 -19.82 -8.80 18.32
N VAL A 11 -19.89 -9.56 17.23
CA VAL A 11 -18.94 -9.56 16.11
C VAL A 11 -19.46 -8.54 15.09
N PRO A 12 -18.70 -7.95 14.15
CA PRO A 12 -17.32 -7.43 14.09
C PRO A 12 -17.31 -5.93 13.66
N SER A 13 -16.20 -5.20 13.82
CA SER A 13 -16.04 -3.87 13.19
C SER A 13 -14.57 -3.54 12.97
N ALA A 14 -13.93 -4.31 12.12
CA ALA A 14 -13.18 -3.69 11.05
C ALA A 14 -13.96 -4.09 9.82
N GLU A 15 -14.79 -3.17 9.38
CA GLU A 15 -15.39 -3.13 8.06
C GLU A 15 -14.23 -3.31 7.08
N VAL A 16 -13.97 -4.56 6.69
CA VAL A 16 -13.31 -4.81 5.41
C VAL A 16 -14.39 -4.40 4.42
N PRO A 17 -14.23 -3.29 3.68
CA PRO A 17 -15.11 -3.04 2.57
C PRO A 17 -15.01 -4.27 1.68
N ASP A 18 -16.18 -4.85 1.38
CA ASP A 18 -16.43 -5.66 0.20
C ASP A 18 -15.62 -5.07 -0.97
N LEU A 19 -14.49 -5.69 -1.27
CA LEU A 19 -13.84 -5.55 -2.56
C LEU A 19 -13.75 -6.94 -3.18
N ASP A 20 -14.91 -7.55 -3.33
CA ASP A 20 -15.20 -8.22 -4.60
C ASP A 20 -15.11 -7.13 -5.68
N VAL A 21 -13.94 -6.95 -6.30
CA VAL A 21 -13.79 -6.19 -7.55
C VAL A 21 -13.43 -7.15 -8.66
N PRO A 22 -14.38 -7.92 -9.19
CA PRO A 22 -14.30 -8.33 -10.58
C PRO A 22 -14.68 -7.10 -11.41
N THR A 23 -13.74 -6.19 -11.63
CA THR A 23 -13.91 -5.15 -12.64
C THR A 23 -12.68 -5.14 -13.53
N SER A 24 -12.74 -6.00 -14.53
CA SER A 24 -12.07 -5.82 -15.80
C SER A 24 -12.09 -4.35 -16.22
N SER A 25 -11.02 -3.59 -15.94
CA SER A 25 -10.12 -3.04 -16.96
C SER A 25 -9.12 -2.08 -16.29
N GLU A 26 -7.85 -2.51 -16.23
CA GLU A 26 -6.68 -1.61 -16.32
C GLU A 26 -6.24 -0.83 -15.06
N GLU A 27 -6.19 -1.46 -13.88
CA GLU A 27 -5.46 -0.94 -12.71
C GLU A 27 -4.57 -2.01 -12.04
N HIS A 28 -3.53 -1.56 -11.35
CA HIS A 28 -2.52 -2.39 -10.69
C HIS A 28 -2.37 -1.97 -9.23
N THR A 29 -2.23 -2.97 -8.36
CA THR A 29 -1.88 -2.76 -6.95
C THR A 29 -0.38 -2.95 -6.76
N TYR A 30 0.31 -1.86 -6.45
CA TYR A 30 1.72 -1.86 -6.12
C TYR A 30 1.91 -1.87 -4.61
N LYS A 31 2.72 -2.80 -4.10
CA LYS A 31 3.06 -2.86 -2.68
C LYS A 31 4.56 -2.77 -2.53
N PHE A 32 5.03 -1.83 -1.72
CA PHE A 32 6.45 -1.60 -1.47
C PHE A 32 6.76 -1.69 0.02
N ASN A 33 7.76 -2.48 0.39
CA ASN A 33 8.34 -2.39 1.72
C ASN A 33 9.39 -1.27 1.73
N VAL A 34 9.15 -0.22 2.50
CA VAL A 34 9.99 0.98 2.54
C VAL A 34 10.44 1.23 3.97
N SER A 35 11.75 1.33 4.19
CA SER A 35 12.29 1.65 5.51
C SER A 35 11.96 3.11 5.88
N MET A 36 10.92 3.27 6.70
CA MET A 36 10.52 4.53 7.31
C MET A 36 10.94 4.55 8.78
N SER A 37 11.68 5.57 9.20
CA SER A 37 12.24 5.67 10.56
C SER A 37 11.48 6.63 11.47
N CYS A 38 10.61 7.48 10.92
CA CYS A 38 9.80 8.45 11.67
C CYS A 38 8.55 8.84 10.87
N GLY A 39 7.58 9.50 11.52
CA GLY A 39 6.37 10.01 10.84
C GLY A 39 6.66 11.03 9.73
N GLY A 40 7.80 11.72 9.78
CA GLY A 40 8.26 12.56 8.67
C GLY A 40 8.65 11.75 7.43
N CYS A 41 9.12 10.51 7.60
CA CYS A 41 9.51 9.63 6.49
C CYS A 41 8.29 9.10 5.75
N SER A 42 7.27 8.62 6.47
CA SER A 42 5.99 8.21 5.87
C SER A 42 5.29 9.39 5.19
N GLY A 43 5.29 10.57 5.83
CA GLY A 43 4.73 11.79 5.24
C GLY A 43 5.49 12.31 4.00
N ALA A 44 6.73 11.89 3.76
CA ALA A 44 7.44 12.19 2.52
C ALA A 44 6.99 11.26 1.38
N VAL A 45 6.79 9.97 1.69
CA VAL A 45 6.28 8.96 0.75
C VAL A 45 4.85 9.30 0.32
N ASP A 46 3.97 9.59 1.27
CA ASP A 46 2.60 10.07 1.01
C ASP A 46 2.58 11.25 0.02
N ARG A 47 3.39 12.29 0.27
CA ARG A 47 3.42 13.49 -0.56
C ARG A 47 3.84 13.24 -2.00
N VAL A 48 4.73 12.29 -2.25
CA VAL A 48 5.17 11.98 -3.62
C VAL A 48 4.17 11.08 -4.33
N LEU A 49 3.54 10.14 -3.61
CA LEU A 49 2.51 9.26 -4.16
C LEU A 49 1.24 10.05 -4.51
N LYS A 50 0.84 11.00 -3.66
CA LYS A 50 -0.27 11.91 -3.93
C LYS A 50 -0.07 12.81 -5.15
N LYS A 51 1.18 13.13 -5.47
CA LYS A 51 1.55 13.95 -6.65
C LYS A 51 1.81 13.11 -7.89
N LEU A 52 1.79 11.78 -7.77
CA LEU A 52 2.07 10.89 -8.88
C LEU A 52 0.79 10.76 -9.72
N ASP A 53 0.85 11.29 -10.93
CA ASP A 53 -0.23 11.18 -11.91
C ASP A 53 -0.47 9.70 -12.25
N GLY A 54 -1.73 9.26 -12.26
CA GLY A 54 -2.11 7.85 -12.46
C GLY A 54 -2.34 7.04 -11.17
N VAL A 55 -2.05 7.61 -9.98
CA VAL A 55 -2.44 6.99 -8.70
C VAL A 55 -3.91 7.25 -8.41
N LYS A 56 -4.69 6.18 -8.27
CA LYS A 56 -6.11 6.24 -7.87
C LYS A 56 -6.27 6.30 -6.35
N SER A 57 -5.51 5.46 -5.65
CA SER A 57 -5.53 5.39 -4.19
C SER A 57 -4.17 4.95 -3.67
N TYR A 58 -3.85 5.28 -2.42
CA TYR A 58 -2.61 4.83 -1.79
C TYR A 58 -2.78 4.76 -0.29
N GLU A 59 -2.03 3.87 0.34
CA GLU A 59 -2.04 3.62 1.76
C GLU A 59 -0.60 3.45 2.25
N VAL A 60 -0.23 4.17 3.31
CA VAL A 60 1.14 4.16 3.85
C VAL A 60 1.07 3.76 5.32
N SER A 61 1.53 2.55 5.61
CA SER A 61 1.59 1.97 6.95
C SER A 61 3.00 2.10 7.52
N LEU A 62 3.17 2.99 8.50
CA LEU A 62 4.45 3.11 9.22
C LEU A 62 4.68 1.90 10.16
N ALA A 63 3.61 1.32 10.70
CA ALA A 63 3.68 0.15 11.57
C ALA A 63 4.22 -1.08 10.82
N GLU A 64 3.77 -1.29 9.59
CA GLU A 64 4.20 -2.40 8.74
C GLU A 64 5.34 -2.03 7.78
N GLN A 65 5.80 -0.77 7.82
CA GLN A 65 6.80 -0.22 6.90
C GLN A 65 6.45 -0.49 5.43
N THR A 66 5.16 -0.39 5.10
CA THR A 66 4.61 -0.80 3.81
C THR A 66 3.85 0.35 3.17
N ALA A 67 4.05 0.55 1.86
CA ALA A 67 3.30 1.49 1.05
C ALA A 67 2.56 0.72 -0.05
N THR A 68 1.23 0.73 0.02
CA THR A 68 0.33 0.15 -0.97
C THR A 68 -0.18 1.27 -1.87
N VAL A 69 -0.19 1.07 -3.18
CA VAL A 69 -0.55 2.09 -4.17
C VAL A 69 -1.40 1.42 -5.23
N ILE A 70 -2.63 1.89 -5.39
CA ILE A 70 -3.55 1.49 -6.45
C ILE A 70 -3.43 2.54 -7.55
N ALA A 71 -3.01 2.13 -8.73
CA ALA A 71 -2.80 3.02 -9.85
C ALA A 71 -3.35 2.44 -11.14
N GLU A 72 -3.59 3.29 -12.13
CA GLU A 72 -3.91 2.85 -13.48
C GLU A 72 -2.79 2.00 -14.07
N SER A 73 -3.14 1.02 -14.89
CA SER A 73 -2.16 0.15 -15.56
C SER A 73 -1.30 0.87 -16.62
N SER A 74 -1.69 2.10 -16.97
CA SER A 74 -0.86 3.06 -17.71
C SER A 74 0.38 3.50 -16.93
N LEU A 75 0.36 3.40 -15.59
CA LEU A 75 1.46 3.76 -14.71
C LEU A 75 2.39 2.54 -14.53
N PRO A 76 3.65 2.56 -14.98
CA PRO A 76 4.53 1.43 -14.78
C PRO A 76 5.06 1.37 -13.34
N TYR A 77 5.27 0.15 -12.84
CA TYR A 77 5.85 -0.12 -11.51
C TYR A 77 7.14 0.67 -11.26
N GLU A 78 8.04 0.73 -12.25
CA GLU A 78 9.30 1.48 -12.16
C GLU A 78 9.09 2.97 -11.89
N LYS A 79 7.99 3.56 -12.39
CA LYS A 79 7.66 4.96 -12.14
C LYS A 79 7.29 5.18 -10.67
N VAL A 80 6.50 4.27 -10.10
CA VAL A 80 6.14 4.31 -8.67
C VAL A 80 7.39 4.10 -7.82
N LEU A 81 8.19 3.08 -8.14
CA LEU A 81 9.43 2.77 -7.46
C LEU A 81 10.40 3.96 -7.48
N ARG A 82 10.65 4.58 -8.65
CA ARG A 82 11.49 5.79 -8.74
C ARG A 82 10.91 6.94 -7.94
N THR A 83 9.59 7.10 -7.92
CA THR A 83 8.92 8.18 -7.17
C THR A 83 9.14 8.01 -5.67
N ILE A 84 9.02 6.79 -5.16
CA ILE A 84 9.34 6.46 -3.76
C ILE A 84 10.85 6.63 -3.52
N ALA A 85 11.71 6.11 -4.39
CA ALA A 85 13.16 6.19 -4.24
C ALA A 85 13.68 7.64 -4.22
N LYS A 86 13.06 8.57 -4.96
CA LYS A 86 13.36 10.01 -4.93
C LYS A 86 13.17 10.65 -3.56
N THR A 87 12.39 10.05 -2.66
CA THR A 87 12.28 10.51 -1.27
C THR A 87 13.50 10.17 -0.41
N GLY A 88 14.50 9.49 -0.99
CA GLY A 88 15.70 9.03 -0.32
C GLY A 88 15.43 7.91 0.68
N LYS A 89 14.34 7.16 0.49
CA LYS A 89 13.98 6.03 1.34
C LYS A 89 14.41 4.72 0.68
N LYS A 90 14.89 3.80 1.51
CA LYS A 90 15.29 2.47 1.08
C LYS A 90 14.04 1.63 0.84
N VAL A 91 13.91 1.10 -0.37
CA VAL A 91 12.87 0.12 -0.73
C VAL A 91 13.51 -1.27 -0.61
N ASN A 92 12.95 -2.13 0.24
CA ASN A 92 13.48 -3.48 0.46
C ASN A 92 12.83 -4.50 -0.49
N THR A 93 11.53 -4.38 -0.72
CA THR A 93 10.76 -5.25 -1.62
C THR A 93 9.69 -4.46 -2.35
N GLY A 94 9.28 -4.97 -3.51
CA GLY A 94 8.21 -4.41 -4.31
C GLY A 94 7.42 -5.54 -4.96
N GLU A 95 6.12 -5.38 -5.05
CA GLU A 95 5.17 -6.39 -5.54
C GLU A 95 4.12 -5.69 -6.40
N VAL A 96 3.68 -6.34 -7.48
CA VAL A 96 2.60 -5.87 -8.36
C VAL A 96 1.54 -6.97 -8.38
N ASP A 97 0.32 -6.67 -7.94
CA ASP A 97 -0.79 -7.62 -7.89
C ASP A 97 -0.42 -8.94 -7.19
N GLY A 98 0.41 -8.86 -6.14
CA GLY A 98 0.91 -10.02 -5.39
C GLY A 98 2.11 -10.74 -6.00
N VAL A 99 2.65 -10.26 -7.12
CA VAL A 99 3.84 -10.80 -7.78
C VAL A 99 5.07 -9.95 -7.44
N ALA A 100 6.03 -10.54 -6.72
CA ALA A 100 7.27 -9.87 -6.37
C ALA A 100 8.03 -9.38 -7.62
N GLN A 101 8.39 -8.10 -7.60
CA GLN A 101 9.18 -7.42 -8.63
C GLN A 101 10.55 -7.05 -8.07
N SER A 102 11.52 -6.94 -8.97
CA SER A 102 12.84 -6.41 -8.63
C SER A 102 12.72 -4.95 -8.19
N VAL A 103 13.38 -4.59 -7.09
CA VAL A 103 13.49 -3.20 -6.57
C VAL A 103 14.76 -2.49 -7.02
N GLU A 104 15.47 -3.07 -7.99
CA GLU A 104 16.66 -2.47 -8.57
C GLU A 104 16.23 -1.17 -9.26
N VAL A 105 16.61 -0.02 -8.70
CA VAL A 105 16.40 1.27 -9.33
C VAL A 105 17.65 1.53 -10.16
N PRO A 106 17.64 1.36 -11.49
CA PRO A 106 18.78 1.72 -12.30
C PRO A 106 19.03 3.22 -12.11
N ALA A 107 20.17 3.52 -11.49
CA ALA A 107 20.71 4.85 -11.38
C ALA A 107 21.22 5.24 -12.77
N GLU A 108 20.32 5.78 -13.59
CA GLU A 108 20.67 6.61 -14.74
C GLU A 108 20.51 8.07 -14.34
#